data_AF-A1DLW4-F1
#
_entry.id   AF-A1DLW4-F1
#
_cell.length_a   1.000
_cell.length_b   1.000
_cell.length_c   1.000
_cell.angle_alpha   90.00
_cell.angle_beta   90.00
_cell.angle_gamma   90.00
#
_symmetry.space_group_name_H-M   'P 1'
#
loop_
_entity.id
_entity.type
_entity.pdbx_description
1 polymer ?
#
loop_
_entity_poly.entity_id
_entity_poly.type
_entity_poly.pdbx_seq_one_letter_code
_entity_poly.pdbx_strand_id
1 'polypeptide(L)'
;MDPNMNNLLKWSIENSTSARQAADSNDAAPAPTSRSNLNPEMLSALFGGPSDADLMKAAMEALHSDEVDLENKMIAFDNFEQLIESIDNANNLEPLGLWTPLVELLKHEEAEMRRMAAWCIGTAVQNNEKAQDKLIVFNVLPTLVAMSTSDPAPAARKKAVYAISSGVRNYQPAMDEFVKHLPEGYTSGEKIDAADMDAIDALLDKLRAHPSEVSA
;
A
#
# COMPACT_ATOMS: atom_id res chain seq x y z
N MET A 1 -17.41 5.56 -30.57
CA MET A 1 -17.78 6.73 -29.75
C MET A 1 -18.45 6.20 -28.51
N ASP A 2 -17.97 6.60 -27.34
CA ASP A 2 -18.46 6.11 -26.06
C ASP A 2 -19.90 6.63 -25.81
N PRO A 3 -20.93 5.76 -25.70
CA PRO A 3 -22.32 6.19 -25.48
C PRO A 3 -22.48 7.06 -24.22
N ASN A 4 -21.66 6.79 -23.21
CA ASN A 4 -21.65 7.50 -21.93
C ASN A 4 -21.19 8.95 -22.10
N MET A 5 -20.21 9.22 -22.97
CA MET A 5 -19.75 10.58 -23.24
C MET A 5 -20.83 11.42 -23.94
N ASN A 6 -21.60 10.82 -24.85
CA ASN A 6 -22.71 11.52 -25.51
C ASN A 6 -23.83 11.89 -24.51
N ASN A 7 -24.12 11.02 -23.54
CA ASN A 7 -25.11 11.30 -22.50
C ASN A 7 -24.59 12.37 -21.52
N LEU A 8 -23.31 12.33 -21.15
CA LEU A 8 -22.66 13.35 -20.32
C LEU A 8 -22.66 14.73 -20.99
N LEU A 9 -22.37 14.77 -22.29
CA LEU A 9 -22.44 16.01 -23.08
C LEU A 9 -23.87 16.57 -23.11
N LYS A 10 -24.88 15.74 -23.34
CA LYS A 10 -26.30 16.17 -23.28
C LYS A 10 -26.66 16.72 -21.90
N TRP A 11 -26.32 15.99 -20.84
CA TRP A 11 -26.56 16.43 -19.46
C TRP A 11 -25.86 17.78 -19.17
N SER A 12 -24.61 17.95 -19.60
CA SER A 12 -23.84 19.19 -19.43
C SER A 12 -24.47 20.37 -20.17
N ILE A 13 -24.94 20.17 -21.41
CA ILE A 13 -25.64 21.19 -22.19
C ILE A 13 -26.95 21.58 -21.51
N GLU A 14 -27.75 20.60 -21.06
CA GLU A 14 -29.02 20.85 -20.37
C GLU A 14 -28.81 21.67 -19.09
N ASN A 15 -27.83 21.31 -18.26
CA ASN A 15 -27.60 21.99 -16.99
C ASN A 15 -26.87 23.35 -17.13
N SER A 16 -26.02 23.52 -18.15
CA SER A 16 -25.32 24.79 -18.39
C SER A 16 -26.25 25.86 -18.99
N THR A 17 -27.22 25.46 -19.83
CA THR A 17 -28.21 26.37 -20.39
C THR A 17 -29.25 26.81 -19.36
N SER A 18 -29.73 25.90 -18.50
CA SER A 18 -30.60 26.26 -17.37
C SER A 18 -29.93 27.23 -16.39
N ALA A 19 -28.64 27.07 -16.11
CA ALA A 19 -27.88 27.98 -15.26
C ALA A 19 -27.75 29.40 -15.86
N ARG A 20 -27.62 29.52 -17.19
CA ARG A 20 -27.58 30.83 -17.87
C ARG A 20 -28.94 31.50 -17.91
N GLN A 21 -30.02 30.76 -18.14
CA GLN A 21 -31.37 31.33 -18.17
C GLN A 21 -31.87 31.79 -16.80
N ALA A 22 -31.45 31.11 -15.72
CA ALA A 22 -31.74 31.53 -14.35
C ALA A 22 -30.97 32.80 -13.92
N ALA A 23 -29.84 33.11 -14.56
CA ALA A 23 -29.07 34.33 -14.26
C ALA A 23 -29.65 35.60 -14.91
N ASP A 24 -30.33 35.46 -16.05
CA ASP A 24 -30.94 36.59 -16.77
C ASP A 24 -32.41 36.86 -16.37
N SER A 25 -33.01 35.99 -15.56
CA SER A 25 -34.41 36.08 -15.14
C SER A 25 -34.47 36.32 -13.63
N ASN A 26 -34.98 37.47 -13.20
CA ASN A 26 -35.16 37.83 -11.78
C ASN A 26 -36.33 37.06 -11.12
N ASP A 27 -36.83 36.00 -11.77
CA ASP A 27 -37.89 35.13 -11.28
C ASP A 27 -37.25 33.85 -10.72
N ALA A 28 -37.43 33.65 -9.41
CA ALA A 28 -37.01 32.45 -8.69
C ALA A 28 -37.85 31.23 -9.12
N ALA A 29 -37.61 30.72 -10.33
CA ALA A 29 -38.13 29.42 -10.74
C ALA A 29 -37.31 28.30 -10.06
N PRO A 30 -37.96 27.28 -9.47
CA PRO A 30 -37.25 26.20 -8.80
C PRO A 30 -36.37 25.47 -9.81
N ALA A 31 -35.10 25.26 -9.46
CA ALA A 31 -34.12 24.56 -10.29
C ALA A 31 -34.67 23.20 -10.78
N PRO A 32 -34.50 22.84 -12.07
CA PRO A 32 -35.00 21.58 -12.59
C PRO A 32 -34.36 20.41 -11.83
N THR A 33 -35.21 19.51 -11.33
CA THR A 33 -34.87 18.35 -10.51
C THR A 33 -34.27 17.19 -11.31
N SER A 34 -33.42 17.46 -12.32
CA SER A 34 -32.79 16.43 -13.16
C SER A 34 -31.49 15.86 -12.56
N ARG A 35 -31.42 15.70 -11.23
CA ARG A 35 -30.39 14.86 -10.60
C ARG A 35 -30.56 13.37 -10.95
N SER A 36 -31.72 12.97 -11.46
CA SER A 36 -32.05 11.57 -11.72
C SER A 36 -31.28 10.91 -12.88
N ASN A 37 -30.58 11.67 -13.71
CA ASN A 37 -29.96 11.14 -14.94
C ASN A 37 -28.43 10.99 -14.85
N LEU A 38 -27.82 11.25 -13.68
CA LEU A 38 -26.41 10.96 -13.44
C LEU A 38 -26.29 9.50 -12.95
N ASN A 39 -25.91 8.56 -13.82
CA ASN A 39 -25.61 7.20 -13.41
C ASN A 39 -24.14 7.09 -12.91
N PRO A 40 -23.78 6.04 -12.13
CA PRO A 40 -22.43 5.88 -11.61
C PRO A 40 -21.34 5.87 -12.70
N GLU A 41 -21.66 5.36 -13.89
CA GLU A 41 -20.75 5.31 -15.04
C GLU A 41 -20.49 6.69 -15.64
N MET A 42 -21.51 7.56 -15.73
CA MET A 42 -21.38 8.96 -16.16
C MET A 42 -20.58 9.77 -15.13
N LEU A 43 -20.79 9.51 -13.85
CA LEU A 43 -19.98 10.10 -12.79
C LEU A 43 -18.54 9.61 -12.88
N SER A 44 -18.30 8.32 -13.09
CA SER A 44 -16.96 7.77 -13.28
C SER A 44 -16.29 8.35 -14.52
N ALA A 45 -16.99 8.47 -15.64
CA ALA A 45 -16.48 9.12 -16.84
C ALA A 45 -16.18 10.61 -16.63
N LEU A 46 -16.98 11.30 -15.81
CA LEU A 46 -16.76 12.71 -15.45
C LEU A 46 -15.54 12.88 -14.51
N PHE A 47 -15.34 11.94 -13.59
CA PHE A 47 -14.26 11.98 -12.59
C PHE A 47 -12.99 11.23 -13.00
N GLY A 48 -12.98 10.56 -14.16
CA GLY A 48 -11.80 9.94 -14.75
C GLY A 48 -11.53 8.48 -14.38
N GLY A 49 -12.54 7.74 -13.92
CA GLY A 49 -12.39 6.36 -13.43
C GLY A 49 -12.35 6.28 -11.90
N PRO A 50 -12.07 5.09 -11.33
CA PRO A 50 -11.82 4.96 -9.89
C PRO A 50 -10.59 5.78 -9.48
N SER A 51 -10.62 6.36 -8.29
CA SER A 51 -9.43 7.02 -7.73
C SER A 51 -8.38 5.99 -7.32
N ASP A 52 -7.12 6.42 -7.16
CA ASP A 52 -6.06 5.56 -6.60
C ASP A 52 -6.48 4.95 -5.26
N ALA A 53 -7.19 5.72 -4.42
CA ALA A 53 -7.71 5.22 -3.14
C ALA A 53 -8.77 4.12 -3.31
N ASP A 54 -9.62 4.20 -4.35
CA ASP A 54 -10.59 3.15 -4.67
C ASP A 54 -9.88 1.89 -5.19
N LEU A 55 -8.87 2.06 -6.04
CA LEU A 55 -8.06 0.95 -6.56
C LEU A 55 -7.26 0.25 -5.45
N MET A 56 -6.67 1.01 -4.53
CA MET A 56 -5.95 0.47 -3.37
C MET A 56 -6.88 -0.37 -2.47
N LYS A 57 -8.10 0.10 -2.21
CA LYS A 57 -9.10 -0.65 -1.45
C LYS A 57 -9.55 -1.91 -2.17
N ALA A 58 -9.87 -1.81 -3.46
CA ALA A 58 -10.29 -2.95 -4.27
C ALA A 58 -9.19 -4.04 -4.34
N ALA A 59 -7.93 -3.64 -4.46
CA ALA A 59 -6.82 -4.58 -4.39
C ALA A 59 -6.75 -5.28 -3.03
N MET A 60 -6.85 -4.54 -1.92
CA MET A 60 -6.83 -5.14 -0.58
C MET A 60 -8.01 -6.09 -0.32
N GLU A 61 -9.21 -5.73 -0.80
CA GLU A 61 -10.39 -6.61 -0.76
C GLU A 61 -10.15 -7.91 -1.54
N ALA A 62 -9.57 -7.83 -2.75
CA ALA A 62 -9.23 -9.01 -3.54
C ALA A 62 -8.19 -9.91 -2.84
N LEU A 63 -7.20 -9.32 -2.17
CA LEU A 63 -6.16 -10.06 -1.44
C LEU A 63 -6.71 -10.87 -0.26
N HIS A 64 -7.76 -10.37 0.38
CA HIS A 64 -8.44 -11.02 1.52
C HIS A 64 -9.64 -11.88 1.13
N SER A 65 -10.02 -11.92 -0.15
CA SER A 65 -11.15 -12.72 -0.62
C SER A 65 -10.76 -14.18 -0.84
N ASP A 66 -11.59 -15.11 -0.38
CA ASP A 66 -11.46 -16.54 -0.68
C ASP A 66 -11.95 -16.90 -2.10
N GLU A 67 -12.65 -15.97 -2.77
CA GLU A 67 -13.18 -16.16 -4.13
C GLU A 67 -12.14 -15.82 -5.22
N VAL A 68 -11.05 -15.15 -4.84
CA VAL A 68 -9.98 -14.75 -5.75
C VAL A 68 -8.85 -15.77 -5.65
N ASP A 69 -8.53 -16.42 -6.77
CA ASP A 69 -7.41 -17.36 -6.84
C ASP A 69 -6.04 -16.68 -6.67
N LEU A 70 -5.00 -17.49 -6.44
CA LEU A 70 -3.66 -16.99 -6.19
C LEU A 70 -3.11 -16.15 -7.35
N GLU A 71 -3.40 -16.52 -8.60
CA GLU A 71 -2.94 -15.78 -9.78
C GLU A 71 -3.51 -14.35 -9.81
N ASN A 72 -4.82 -14.22 -9.61
CA ASN A 72 -5.47 -12.92 -9.54
C ASN A 72 -5.08 -12.13 -8.29
N LYS A 73 -4.77 -12.80 -7.17
CA LYS A 73 -4.18 -12.14 -5.99
C LYS A 73 -2.79 -11.58 -6.29
N MET A 74 -1.97 -12.25 -7.09
CA MET A 74 -0.66 -11.72 -7.50
C MET A 74 -0.83 -10.47 -8.37
N ILE A 75 -1.79 -10.47 -9.30
CA ILE A 75 -2.13 -9.27 -10.09
C ILE A 75 -2.60 -8.13 -9.18
N ALA A 76 -3.45 -8.43 -8.18
CA ALA A 76 -3.91 -7.44 -7.21
C ALA A 76 -2.75 -6.85 -6.39
N PHE A 77 -1.79 -7.68 -5.97
CA PHE A 77 -0.58 -7.21 -5.31
C PHE A 77 0.29 -6.34 -6.22
N ASP A 78 0.53 -6.74 -7.47
CA ASP A 78 1.33 -5.95 -8.41
C ASP A 78 0.70 -4.57 -8.64
N ASN A 79 -0.62 -4.51 -8.83
CA ASN A 79 -1.35 -3.24 -8.97
C ASN A 79 -1.26 -2.39 -7.70
N PHE A 80 -1.41 -3.00 -6.53
CA PHE A 80 -1.30 -2.30 -5.25
C PHE A 80 0.10 -1.75 -5.01
N GLU A 81 1.13 -2.54 -5.29
CA GLU A 81 2.53 -2.16 -5.15
C GLU A 81 2.87 -0.98 -6.05
N GLN A 82 2.43 -1.01 -7.31
CA GLN A 82 2.60 0.11 -8.24
C GLN A 82 1.95 1.41 -7.73
N LEU A 83 0.76 1.33 -7.11
CA LEU A 83 0.08 2.51 -6.57
C LEU A 83 0.86 3.14 -5.41
N ILE A 84 1.40 2.31 -4.51
CA ILE A 84 2.13 2.77 -3.31
C ILE A 84 3.60 3.12 -3.58
N GLU A 85 4.10 2.97 -4.82
CA GLU A 85 5.37 3.61 -5.23
C GLU A 85 5.29 5.14 -5.08
N SER A 86 4.09 5.71 -5.19
CA SER A 86 3.84 7.11 -4.86
C SER A 86 3.79 7.30 -3.34
N ILE A 87 4.64 8.21 -2.82
CA ILE A 87 4.66 8.58 -1.39
C ILE A 87 3.28 9.06 -0.91
N ASP A 88 2.51 9.75 -1.76
CA ASP A 88 1.16 10.22 -1.41
C ASP A 88 0.20 9.04 -1.18
N ASN A 89 0.23 8.03 -2.04
CA ASN A 89 -0.58 6.82 -1.90
C ASN A 89 -0.09 5.95 -0.74
N ALA A 90 1.22 5.79 -0.56
CA ALA A 90 1.79 5.11 0.61
C ALA A 90 1.32 5.76 1.93
N ASN A 91 1.27 7.09 1.99
CA ASN A 91 0.75 7.81 3.15
C ASN A 91 -0.76 7.66 3.33
N ASN A 92 -1.51 7.38 2.27
CA ASN A 92 -2.94 7.10 2.35
C ASN A 92 -3.26 5.72 2.97
N LEU A 93 -2.30 4.82 3.12
CA LEU A 93 -2.53 3.51 3.76
C LEU A 93 -3.14 3.62 5.16
N GLU A 94 -2.74 4.63 5.95
CA GLU A 94 -3.29 4.87 7.29
C GLU A 94 -4.73 5.38 7.27
N PRO A 95 -5.06 6.53 6.64
CA PRO A 95 -6.44 7.03 6.60
C PRO A 95 -7.41 6.09 5.86
N LEU A 96 -6.92 5.25 4.95
CA LEU A 96 -7.73 4.23 4.28
C LEU A 96 -7.88 2.93 5.10
N GLY A 97 -7.17 2.78 6.22
CA GLY A 97 -7.25 1.59 7.08
C GLY A 97 -6.57 0.35 6.49
N LEU A 98 -5.59 0.53 5.60
CA LEU A 98 -4.99 -0.55 4.80
C LEU A 98 -3.70 -1.14 5.41
N TRP A 99 -3.12 -0.52 6.44
CA TRP A 99 -1.96 -1.09 7.13
C TRP A 99 -2.25 -2.43 7.79
N THR A 100 -3.34 -2.51 8.57
CA THR A 100 -3.72 -3.76 9.26
C THR A 100 -3.90 -4.93 8.29
N PRO A 101 -4.76 -4.85 7.26
CA PRO A 101 -4.94 -5.97 6.35
C PRO A 101 -3.67 -6.28 5.55
N LEU A 102 -2.80 -5.31 5.23
CA LEU A 102 -1.52 -5.59 4.58
C LEU A 102 -0.56 -6.35 5.50
N VAL A 103 -0.48 -5.98 6.78
CA VAL A 103 0.40 -6.61 7.77
C VAL A 103 -0.07 -8.03 8.08
N GLU A 104 -1.37 -8.30 8.08
CA GLU A 104 -1.93 -9.65 8.27
C GLU A 104 -1.45 -10.63 7.18
N LEU A 105 -1.29 -10.15 5.94
CA LEU A 105 -0.82 -10.97 4.82
C LEU A 105 0.64 -11.45 4.97
N LEU A 106 1.44 -10.84 5.87
CA LEU A 106 2.78 -11.36 6.23
C LEU A 106 2.72 -12.74 6.89
N LYS A 107 1.56 -13.14 7.41
CA LYS A 107 1.35 -14.43 8.09
C LYS A 107 0.52 -15.43 7.28
N HIS A 108 0.29 -15.13 6.01
CA HIS A 108 -0.49 -15.98 5.11
C HIS A 108 0.18 -17.35 4.89
N GLU A 109 -0.60 -18.41 4.66
CA GLU A 109 -0.07 -19.77 4.43
C GLU A 109 0.77 -19.87 3.14
N GLU A 110 0.28 -19.24 2.06
CA GLU A 110 0.99 -19.14 0.79
C GLU A 110 2.24 -18.26 0.86
N ALA A 111 3.38 -18.82 0.44
CA ALA A 111 4.67 -18.12 0.46
C ALA A 111 4.69 -16.88 -0.46
N GLU A 112 4.01 -16.95 -1.60
CA GLU A 112 3.93 -15.83 -2.54
C GLU A 112 3.15 -14.64 -1.96
N MET A 113 2.10 -14.89 -1.18
CA MET A 113 1.35 -13.84 -0.47
C MET A 113 2.25 -13.13 0.56
N ARG A 114 2.99 -13.90 1.37
CA ARG A 114 3.94 -13.33 2.35
C ARG A 114 5.05 -12.53 1.66
N ARG A 115 5.59 -13.04 0.54
CA ARG A 115 6.62 -12.38 -0.27
C ARG A 115 6.13 -11.03 -0.79
N MET A 116 4.93 -10.98 -1.37
CA MET A 116 4.36 -9.74 -1.91
C MET A 116 3.94 -8.76 -0.82
N ALA A 117 3.40 -9.23 0.30
CA ALA A 117 3.09 -8.37 1.44
C ALA A 117 4.35 -7.67 1.99
N ALA A 118 5.44 -8.42 2.17
CA ALA A 118 6.72 -7.84 2.58
C ALA A 118 7.28 -6.87 1.54
N TRP A 119 7.12 -7.16 0.24
CA TRP A 119 7.50 -6.23 -0.82
C TRP A 119 6.71 -4.93 -0.72
N CYS A 120 5.38 -4.98 -0.72
CA CYS A 120 4.52 -3.80 -0.65
C CYS A 120 4.84 -2.94 0.58
N ILE A 121 5.04 -3.56 1.74
CA ILE A 121 5.47 -2.85 2.95
C ILE A 121 6.82 -2.15 2.71
N GLY A 122 7.80 -2.84 2.14
CA GLY A 122 9.10 -2.26 1.81
C GLY A 122 9.00 -1.06 0.85
N THR A 123 8.14 -1.14 -0.15
CA THR A 123 7.88 -0.04 -1.11
C THR A 123 7.24 1.16 -0.41
N ALA A 124 6.20 0.94 0.42
CA ALA A 124 5.50 2.02 1.11
C ALA A 124 6.40 2.84 2.06
N VAL A 125 7.37 2.18 2.71
CA VAL A 125 8.23 2.81 3.73
C VAL A 125 9.54 3.37 3.17
N GLN A 126 9.92 3.02 1.94
CA GLN A 126 11.21 3.40 1.40
C GLN A 126 11.34 4.92 1.28
N ASN A 127 12.31 5.50 2.00
CA ASN A 127 12.54 6.94 2.06
C ASN A 127 11.28 7.75 2.46
N ASN A 128 10.41 7.17 3.29
CA ASN A 128 9.15 7.77 3.72
C ASN A 128 8.96 7.67 5.24
N GLU A 129 9.49 8.64 6.00
CA GLU A 129 9.47 8.65 7.47
C GLU A 129 8.07 8.43 8.07
N LYS A 130 7.02 8.99 7.43
CA LYS A 130 5.63 8.82 7.88
C LYS A 130 5.17 7.37 7.82
N ALA A 131 5.58 6.64 6.79
CA ALA A 131 5.28 5.21 6.65
C ALA A 131 6.26 4.33 7.44
N GLN A 132 7.53 4.72 7.57
CA GLN A 132 8.50 4.02 8.42
C GLN A 132 8.03 3.97 9.88
N ASP A 133 7.44 5.05 10.40
CA ASP A 133 6.79 5.09 11.72
C ASP A 133 5.73 4.00 11.90
N LYS A 134 5.02 3.63 10.82
CA LYS A 134 3.97 2.61 10.86
C LYS A 134 4.50 1.20 11.10
N LEU A 135 5.77 0.93 10.79
CA LEU A 135 6.40 -0.34 11.18
C LEU A 135 6.49 -0.48 12.70
N ILE A 136 6.62 0.63 13.42
CA ILE A 136 6.64 0.67 14.88
C ILE A 136 5.22 0.62 15.43
N VAL A 137 4.33 1.51 14.94
CA VAL A 137 2.93 1.62 15.40
C VAL A 137 2.17 0.30 15.26
N PHE A 138 2.36 -0.41 14.14
CA PHE A 138 1.70 -1.70 13.87
C PHE A 138 2.54 -2.92 14.30
N ASN A 139 3.67 -2.70 14.98
CA ASN A 139 4.57 -3.76 15.48
C ASN A 139 4.96 -4.79 14.39
N VAL A 140 5.39 -4.27 13.23
CA VAL A 140 5.67 -5.07 12.02
C VAL A 140 7.07 -5.66 12.06
N LEU A 141 8.04 -4.94 12.64
CA LEU A 141 9.46 -5.33 12.68
C LEU A 141 9.71 -6.73 13.26
N PRO A 142 9.11 -7.17 14.38
CA PRO A 142 9.31 -8.54 14.88
C PRO A 142 8.87 -9.60 13.87
N THR A 143 7.76 -9.35 13.16
CA THR A 143 7.24 -10.28 12.14
C THR A 143 8.21 -10.37 10.96
N LEU A 144 8.72 -9.24 10.47
CA LEU A 144 9.70 -9.23 9.39
C LEU A 144 11.03 -9.88 9.79
N VAL A 145 11.48 -9.68 11.03
CA VAL A 145 12.70 -10.35 11.53
C VAL A 145 12.49 -11.86 11.59
N ALA A 146 11.36 -12.32 12.16
CA ALA A 146 11.01 -13.74 12.16
C ALA A 146 10.95 -14.30 10.73
N MET A 147 10.28 -13.63 9.80
CA MET A 147 10.26 -14.06 8.40
C MET A 147 11.65 -14.14 7.78
N SER A 148 12.55 -13.19 8.09
CA SER A 148 13.91 -13.18 7.54
C SER A 148 14.77 -14.37 8.03
N THR A 149 14.48 -14.90 9.22
CA THR A 149 15.27 -15.96 9.86
C THR A 149 14.63 -17.34 9.75
N SER A 150 13.29 -17.45 9.73
CA SER A 150 12.58 -18.72 9.84
C SER A 150 11.57 -19.04 8.73
N ASP A 151 11.30 -18.13 7.77
CA ASP A 151 10.39 -18.45 6.66
C ASP A 151 10.99 -19.56 5.78
N PRO A 152 10.25 -20.64 5.48
CA PRO A 152 10.76 -21.73 4.65
C PRO A 152 11.05 -21.31 3.20
N ALA A 153 10.43 -20.23 2.70
CA ALA A 153 10.59 -19.77 1.33
C ALA A 153 11.70 -18.71 1.22
N PRO A 154 12.82 -18.99 0.52
CA PRO A 154 13.93 -18.03 0.40
C PRO A 154 13.53 -16.69 -0.24
N ALA A 155 12.53 -16.69 -1.12
CA ALA A 155 12.03 -15.47 -1.76
C ALA A 155 11.30 -14.57 -0.75
N ALA A 156 10.50 -15.14 0.15
CA ALA A 156 9.85 -14.40 1.23
C ALA A 156 10.87 -13.83 2.22
N ARG A 157 11.90 -14.62 2.61
CA ARG A 157 13.02 -14.15 3.43
C ARG A 157 13.71 -12.92 2.83
N LYS A 158 14.03 -12.97 1.53
CA LYS A 158 14.67 -11.86 0.81
C LYS A 158 13.81 -10.58 0.84
N LYS A 159 12.49 -10.71 0.64
CA LYS A 159 11.59 -9.56 0.68
C LYS A 159 11.35 -9.03 2.10
N ALA A 160 11.40 -9.88 3.12
CA ALA A 160 11.40 -9.44 4.51
C ALA A 160 12.64 -8.57 4.83
N VAL A 161 13.84 -8.99 4.39
CA VAL A 161 15.06 -8.16 4.54
C VAL A 161 14.98 -6.86 3.74
N TYR A 162 14.39 -6.88 2.54
CA TYR A 162 14.14 -5.66 1.76
C TYR A 162 13.23 -4.67 2.51
N ALA A 163 12.15 -5.16 3.11
CA ALA A 163 11.24 -4.34 3.90
C ALA A 163 11.92 -3.72 5.12
N ILE A 164 12.69 -4.52 5.85
CA ILE A 164 13.52 -4.05 6.98
C ILE A 164 14.48 -2.97 6.50
N SER A 165 15.24 -3.23 5.43
CA SER A 165 16.22 -2.28 4.89
C SER A 165 15.58 -0.93 4.54
N SER A 166 14.41 -0.96 3.88
CA SER A 166 13.67 0.25 3.52
C SER A 166 13.11 0.97 4.74
N GLY A 167 12.72 0.22 5.78
CA GLY A 167 12.12 0.74 7.00
C GLY A 167 13.08 1.40 7.98
N VAL A 168 14.32 0.90 8.06
CA VAL A 168 15.28 1.32 9.12
C VAL A 168 16.33 2.30 8.64
N ARG A 169 16.61 2.38 7.34
CA ARG A 169 17.60 3.31 6.79
C ARG A 169 17.12 4.75 6.94
N ASN A 170 18.03 5.61 7.39
CA ASN A 170 17.81 7.03 7.66
C ASN A 170 16.66 7.34 8.64
N TYR A 171 16.20 6.34 9.41
CA TYR A 171 15.11 6.52 10.36
C TYR A 171 15.41 5.83 11.70
N GLN A 172 16.01 6.60 12.61
CA GLN A 172 16.50 6.11 13.90
C GLN A 172 15.44 5.40 14.75
N PRO A 173 14.18 5.86 14.85
CA PRO A 173 13.17 5.16 15.65
C PRO A 173 12.95 3.71 15.21
N ALA A 174 12.90 3.43 13.89
CA ALA A 174 12.74 2.07 13.40
C ALA A 174 14.02 1.25 13.55
N MET A 175 15.20 1.86 13.42
CA MET A 175 16.48 1.18 13.72
C MET A 175 16.55 0.75 15.20
N ASP A 176 16.22 1.66 16.12
CA ASP A 176 16.23 1.39 17.55
C ASP A 176 15.23 0.28 17.92
N GLU A 177 14.07 0.22 17.25
CA GLU A 177 13.10 -0.86 17.44
C GLU A 177 13.57 -2.18 16.81
N PHE A 178 14.10 -2.15 15.58
CA PHE A 178 14.59 -3.33 14.86
C PHE A 178 15.67 -4.08 15.64
N VAL A 179 16.63 -3.36 16.22
CA VAL A 179 17.74 -3.96 16.95
C VAL A 179 17.27 -4.78 18.17
N LYS A 180 16.12 -4.45 18.76
CA LYS A 180 15.55 -5.20 19.90
C LYS A 180 15.07 -6.60 19.53
N HIS A 181 14.74 -6.82 18.26
CA HIS A 181 14.16 -8.08 17.76
C HIS A 181 15.17 -8.96 17.05
N LEU A 182 16.41 -8.49 16.88
CA LEU A 182 17.47 -9.27 16.25
C LEU A 182 17.83 -10.52 17.07
N PRO A 183 18.22 -11.64 16.42
CA PRO A 183 18.76 -12.80 17.13
C PRO A 183 20.01 -12.45 17.92
N GLU A 184 20.28 -13.22 18.97
CA GLU A 184 21.49 -13.08 19.77
C GLU A 184 22.77 -13.16 18.90
N GLY A 185 23.75 -12.29 19.19
CA GLY A 185 25.02 -12.22 18.46
C GLY A 185 25.01 -11.38 17.18
N TYR A 186 23.87 -10.81 16.77
CA TYR A 186 23.81 -9.93 15.60
C TYR A 186 24.42 -8.55 15.87
N THR A 187 24.25 -8.05 17.09
CA THR A 187 24.74 -6.75 17.59
C THR A 187 25.65 -6.95 18.82
N SER A 188 26.59 -6.03 19.02
CA SER A 188 27.44 -5.90 20.22
C SER A 188 26.72 -5.27 21.42
N GLY A 189 25.47 -4.81 21.25
CA GLY A 189 24.74 -4.00 22.22
C GLY A 189 24.98 -2.49 22.08
N GLU A 190 25.79 -2.06 21.12
CA GLU A 190 25.96 -0.66 20.79
C GLU A 190 24.78 -0.12 19.99
N LYS A 191 24.50 1.18 20.16
CA LYS A 191 23.50 1.87 19.36
C LYS A 191 24.00 1.96 17.91
N ILE A 192 23.16 1.55 16.97
CA ILE A 192 23.44 1.63 15.53
C ILE A 192 22.81 2.90 14.99
N ASP A 193 23.60 3.75 14.34
CA ASP A 193 23.11 4.95 13.67
C ASP A 193 22.38 4.56 12.38
N ALA A 194 21.13 5.00 12.23
CA ALA A 194 20.33 4.74 11.04
C ALA A 194 20.91 5.42 9.77
N ALA A 195 21.84 6.35 9.90
CA ALA A 195 22.57 6.97 8.80
C ALA A 195 23.88 6.23 8.44
N ASP A 196 24.35 5.30 9.27
CA ASP A 196 25.55 4.49 8.99
C ASP A 196 25.19 3.30 8.09
N MET A 197 25.29 3.51 6.77
CA MET A 197 24.90 2.49 5.80
C MET A 197 25.76 1.22 5.88
N ASP A 198 27.05 1.34 6.22
CA ASP A 198 27.96 0.20 6.33
C ASP A 198 27.56 -0.69 7.51
N ALA A 199 27.23 -0.10 8.67
CA ALA A 199 26.73 -0.83 9.83
C ALA A 199 25.39 -1.53 9.53
N ILE A 200 24.49 -0.85 8.80
CA ILE A 200 23.20 -1.42 8.39
C ILE A 200 23.40 -2.59 7.44
N ASP A 201 24.24 -2.43 6.42
CA ASP A 201 24.52 -3.47 5.43
C ASP A 201 25.11 -4.72 6.08
N ALA A 202 26.04 -4.55 7.03
CA ALA A 202 26.59 -5.67 7.80
C ALA A 202 25.50 -6.47 8.55
N LEU A 203 24.50 -5.81 9.14
CA LEU A 203 23.39 -6.49 9.82
C LEU A 203 22.46 -7.20 8.83
N LEU A 204 22.11 -6.53 7.74
CA LEU A 204 21.22 -7.09 6.73
C LEU A 204 21.86 -8.28 6.02
N ASP A 205 23.17 -8.25 5.79
CA ASP A 205 23.91 -9.39 5.24
C ASP A 205 23.93 -10.58 6.18
N LYS A 206 24.08 -10.36 7.50
CA LYS A 206 23.89 -11.44 8.49
C LYS A 206 22.49 -12.04 8.40
N LEU A 207 21.44 -11.22 8.28
CA LEU A 207 20.05 -11.71 8.15
C LEU A 207 19.84 -12.50 6.85
N ARG A 208 20.37 -12.02 5.73
CA ARG A 208 20.33 -12.74 4.44
C ARG A 208 21.05 -14.09 4.51
N ALA A 209 22.14 -14.16 5.26
CA ALA A 209 22.93 -15.36 5.47
C ALA A 209 22.45 -16.24 6.63
N HIS A 210 21.35 -15.88 7.33
CA HIS A 210 20.86 -16.64 8.47
C HIS A 210 20.56 -18.09 8.06
N PRO A 211 21.05 -19.11 8.79
CA PRO A 211 20.80 -20.51 8.45
C PRO A 211 19.29 -20.80 8.40
N SER A 212 18.78 -21.29 7.27
CA SER A 212 17.43 -21.90 7.23
C SER A 212 17.55 -23.38 7.57
N GLU A 213 16.65 -23.91 8.40
CA GLU A 213 16.58 -25.35 8.69
C GLU A 213 16.36 -26.21 7.42
N VAL A 214 15.96 -25.61 6.30
CA VAL A 214 15.84 -26.25 4.99
C VAL A 214 17.21 -26.50 4.31
N SER A 215 18.32 -26.05 4.92
CA SER A 215 19.69 -26.18 4.38
C SER A 215 20.61 -27.11 5.19
N ALA A 216 20.04 -27.96 6.05
CA ALA A 216 20.71 -29.10 6.68
C ALA A 216 20.11 -30.41 6.16
#